data_AF-A0AA42C5T4-F1
#
_entry.id   AF-A0AA42C5T4-F1
#
_cell.length_a   1.000
_cell.length_b   1.000
_cell.length_c   1.000
_cell.angle_alpha   90.00
_cell.angle_beta   90.00
_cell.angle_gamma   90.00
#
_symmetry.space_group_name_H-M   'P 1'
#
loop_
_entity.id
_entity.type
_entity.pdbx_description
1 polymer ?
#
loop_
_entity_poly.entity_id
_entity_poly.type
_entity_poly.pdbx_seq_one_letter_code
_entity_poly.pdbx_strand_id
1 'polypeptide(L)'
;MKKLTVMLLISIWAGIVSANAQCCDNKVAELTQTDGSCTTQPEEDGVKAYYFHATRRCATCQAVESVTKEALKAYYGEKVPFQSINREEDNKNPLIEKYKVSGQTLLIVNGDKVVNLTNDAFLNARTNPEKYKAKLKSTIDSMK
;
A
#
# COMPACT_ATOMS: atom_id res chain seq x y z
N MET A 1 -10.44 5.40 -38.69
CA MET A 1 -10.17 4.89 -40.07
C MET A 1 -8.74 4.37 -40.12
N LYS A 2 -8.58 3.04 -40.32
CA LYS A 2 -7.53 2.32 -41.07
C LYS A 2 -6.08 2.84 -40.88
N LYS A 3 -5.13 2.06 -40.37
CA LYS A 3 -4.42 0.93 -41.05
C LYS A 3 -3.77 0.06 -39.94
N LEU A 4 -4.02 -1.24 -39.80
CA LEU A 4 -3.84 -2.41 -40.70
C LEU A 4 -2.37 -2.90 -40.78
N THR A 5 -2.16 -4.06 -40.13
CA THR A 5 -1.25 -5.20 -40.42
C THR A 5 0.26 -5.03 -40.44
N VAL A 6 0.92 -5.77 -39.53
CA VAL A 6 1.94 -6.78 -39.90
C VAL A 6 1.72 -8.03 -39.03
N MET A 7 1.12 -9.06 -39.64
CA MET A 7 1.21 -10.47 -39.25
C MET A 7 2.37 -11.06 -40.05
N LEU A 8 3.31 -11.79 -39.43
CA LEU A 8 3.85 -13.02 -40.05
C LEU A 8 4.71 -13.89 -39.10
N LEU A 9 4.09 -15.00 -38.66
CA LEU A 9 4.56 -16.41 -38.62
C LEU A 9 5.73 -16.84 -37.69
N ILE A 10 5.42 -17.67 -36.69
CA ILE A 10 5.58 -19.16 -36.62
C ILE A 10 7.00 -19.60 -36.22
N SER A 11 7.10 -20.19 -35.03
CA SER A 11 7.80 -21.46 -34.84
C SER A 11 7.20 -22.23 -33.66
N ILE A 12 6.52 -23.29 -34.05
CA ILE A 12 5.96 -24.37 -33.26
C ILE A 12 7.12 -25.14 -32.61
N TRP A 13 7.04 -25.42 -31.31
CA TRP A 13 7.61 -26.66 -30.80
C TRP A 13 6.60 -27.34 -29.87
N ALA A 14 6.12 -28.47 -30.36
CA ALA A 14 5.26 -29.41 -29.67
C ALA A 14 6.11 -30.52 -29.06
N GLY A 15 5.64 -31.08 -27.95
CA GLY A 15 6.11 -32.32 -27.34
C GLY A 15 6.70 -32.07 -25.95
N ILE A 16 6.33 -32.79 -24.89
CA ILE A 16 5.87 -34.18 -24.84
C ILE A 16 4.88 -34.34 -23.67
N VAL A 17 3.80 -35.07 -23.97
CA VAL A 17 2.89 -35.73 -23.04
C VAL A 17 3.54 -37.01 -22.51
N SER A 18 3.53 -37.21 -21.20
CA SER A 18 3.59 -38.52 -20.53
C SER A 18 2.62 -38.44 -19.35
N ALA A 19 1.38 -38.90 -19.48
CA ALA A 19 0.93 -40.29 -19.33
C ALA A 19 1.14 -40.82 -17.91
N ASN A 20 0.03 -40.83 -17.16
CA ASN A 20 -0.15 -41.40 -15.84
C ASN A 20 -0.35 -42.93 -15.95
N ALA A 21 0.28 -43.70 -15.05
CA ALA A 21 -0.22 -44.91 -14.38
C ALA A 21 0.96 -45.50 -13.57
N GLN A 22 0.86 -46.13 -12.39
CA GLN A 22 -0.11 -46.30 -11.33
C GLN A 22 0.59 -47.27 -10.36
N CYS A 23 0.64 -46.99 -9.06
CA CYS A 23 0.71 -48.04 -8.04
C CYS A 23 0.13 -47.49 -6.73
N CYS A 24 -0.90 -48.19 -6.26
CA CYS A 24 -1.74 -47.96 -5.10
C CYS A 24 -0.92 -48.05 -3.79
N ASP A 25 -1.32 -47.41 -2.68
CA ASP A 25 -2.38 -47.94 -1.80
C ASP A 25 -3.10 -46.87 -0.95
N ASN A 26 -4.31 -47.24 -0.57
CA ASN A 26 -5.43 -46.45 -0.05
C ASN A 26 -5.25 -45.73 1.29
N LYS A 27 -5.79 -44.50 1.39
CA LYS A 27 -6.66 -44.10 2.52
C LYS A 27 -7.68 -43.02 2.10
N VAL A 28 -8.91 -43.24 2.53
CA VAL A 28 -10.18 -42.55 2.25
C VAL A 28 -10.24 -41.13 2.82
N ALA A 29 -10.86 -40.20 2.08
CA ALA A 29 -11.81 -39.14 2.48
C ALA A 29 -11.76 -38.01 1.42
N GLU A 30 -12.66 -38.03 0.45
CA GLU A 30 -13.90 -37.23 0.46
C GLU A 30 -13.66 -35.72 0.34
N LEU A 31 -13.82 -35.27 -0.91
CA LEU A 31 -14.33 -33.99 -1.38
C LEU A 31 -14.67 -32.97 -0.27
N THR A 32 -13.84 -31.94 -0.18
CA THR A 32 -14.36 -30.62 0.20
C THR A 32 -13.83 -29.61 -0.79
N GLN A 33 -14.77 -29.05 -1.53
CA GLN A 33 -14.62 -27.82 -2.28
C GLN A 33 -14.07 -26.78 -1.31
N THR A 34 -12.79 -26.48 -1.43
CA THR A 34 -12.27 -25.19 -1.01
C THR A 34 -12.77 -24.19 -2.04
N ASP A 35 -14.02 -23.78 -1.88
CA ASP A 35 -14.41 -22.40 -2.19
C ASP A 35 -13.49 -21.55 -1.32
N GLY A 36 -12.34 -21.22 -1.90
CA GLY A 36 -11.42 -20.24 -1.38
C GLY A 36 -12.17 -18.93 -1.45
N SER A 37 -12.97 -18.69 -0.41
CA SER A 37 -13.40 -17.38 0.04
C SER A 37 -12.14 -16.54 0.03
N CYS A 38 -11.97 -15.86 -1.10
CA CYS A 38 -11.09 -14.74 -1.22
C CYS A 38 -11.62 -13.82 -0.15
N THR A 39 -10.91 -13.77 0.99
CA THR A 39 -11.06 -12.69 1.95
C THR A 39 -11.04 -11.45 1.10
N THR A 40 -12.22 -10.86 0.91
CA THR A 40 -12.40 -9.54 0.34
C THR A 40 -11.56 -8.65 1.23
N GLN A 41 -10.30 -8.46 0.86
CA GLN A 41 -9.48 -7.42 1.44
C GLN A 41 -10.30 -6.16 1.16
N PRO A 42 -10.62 -5.37 2.20
CA PRO A 42 -11.22 -4.08 1.96
C PRO A 42 -10.34 -3.40 0.92
N GLU A 43 -10.91 -3.10 -0.24
CA GLU A 43 -10.17 -2.37 -1.24
C GLU A 43 -9.84 -1.03 -0.57
N GLU A 44 -8.55 -0.76 -0.36
CA GLU A 44 -8.04 0.52 0.17
C GLU A 44 -8.23 1.63 -0.88
N ASP A 45 -9.28 1.52 -1.69
CA ASP A 45 -9.40 2.14 -2.99
C ASP A 45 -9.56 3.64 -2.78
N GLY A 46 -8.45 4.36 -2.90
CA GLY A 46 -8.38 5.81 -2.75
C GLY A 46 -7.67 6.33 -1.49
N VAL A 47 -7.30 5.50 -0.52
CA VAL A 47 -6.55 5.98 0.67
C VAL A 47 -5.10 6.30 0.30
N LYS A 48 -4.62 7.49 0.66
CA LYS A 48 -3.25 7.97 0.42
C LYS A 48 -2.67 8.60 1.67
N ALA A 49 -1.38 8.40 1.90
CA ALA A 49 -0.65 9.00 3.00
C ALA A 49 0.40 10.00 2.48
N TYR A 50 0.36 11.22 3.01
CA TYR A 50 1.29 12.29 2.65
C TYR A 50 2.04 12.75 3.88
N TYR A 51 3.37 12.75 3.83
CA TYR A 51 4.21 13.33 4.86
C TYR A 51 4.96 14.54 4.33
N PHE A 52 4.56 15.73 4.78
CA PHE A 52 5.24 16.97 4.44
C PHE A 52 6.31 17.28 5.48
N HIS A 53 7.50 17.66 5.03
CA HIS A 53 8.63 18.00 5.91
C HIS A 53 9.47 19.16 5.37
N ALA A 54 10.42 19.61 6.18
CA ALA A 54 11.49 20.55 5.78
C ALA A 54 12.74 19.76 5.35
N THR A 55 13.71 20.39 4.66
CA THR A 55 14.96 19.73 4.28
C THR A 55 15.71 19.25 5.52
N ARG A 56 15.79 20.09 6.56
CA ARG A 56 16.38 19.68 7.84
C ARG A 56 15.37 18.90 8.67
N ARG A 57 15.66 17.61 8.87
CA ARG A 57 14.82 16.68 9.64
C ARG A 57 15.49 16.29 10.95
N CYS A 58 14.78 16.49 12.07
CA CYS A 58 15.20 15.94 13.36
C CYS A 58 14.91 14.44 13.44
N ALA A 59 15.47 13.76 14.45
CA ALA A 59 15.27 12.32 14.64
C ALA A 59 13.79 11.91 14.71
N THR A 60 12.91 12.76 15.25
CA THR A 60 11.47 12.49 15.29
C THR A 60 10.83 12.57 13.90
N CYS A 61 11.23 13.52 13.06
CA CYS A 61 10.74 13.59 11.67
C CYS A 61 11.12 12.32 10.89
N GLN A 62 12.37 11.87 11.05
CA GLN A 62 12.86 10.64 10.43
C GLN A 62 12.08 9.41 10.92
N ALA A 63 11.81 9.33 12.23
CA ALA A 63 11.03 8.24 12.82
C ALA A 63 9.58 8.24 12.34
N VAL A 64 8.93 9.40 12.24
CA VAL A 64 7.57 9.51 11.69
C VAL A 64 7.54 8.94 10.27
N GLU A 65 8.47 9.35 9.41
CA GLU A 65 8.52 8.85 8.04
C GLU A 65 8.79 7.34 7.97
N SER A 66 9.80 6.85 8.68
CA SER A 66 10.19 5.44 8.63
C SER A 66 9.11 4.52 9.17
N VAL A 67 8.54 4.84 10.34
CA VAL A 67 7.51 4.01 10.98
C VAL A 67 6.21 4.03 10.17
N THR A 68 5.85 5.18 9.58
CA THR A 68 4.68 5.25 8.68
C THR A 68 4.89 4.34 7.47
N LYS A 69 6.02 4.46 6.78
CA LYS A 69 6.32 3.64 5.60
C LYS A 69 6.33 2.15 5.91
N GLU A 70 6.94 1.77 7.04
CA GLU A 70 6.96 0.39 7.50
C GLU A 70 5.55 -0.14 7.77
N ALA A 71 4.74 0.60 8.52
CA ALA A 71 3.38 0.21 8.88
C ALA A 71 2.49 0.04 7.66
N LEU A 72 2.55 0.99 6.72
CA LEU A 72 1.76 0.95 5.49
C LEU A 72 2.11 -0.29 4.67
N LYS A 73 3.41 -0.57 4.50
CA LYS A 73 3.86 -1.78 3.82
C LYS A 73 3.41 -3.05 4.53
N ALA A 74 3.51 -3.09 5.86
CA ALA A 74 3.19 -4.26 6.65
C ALA A 74 1.68 -4.59 6.64
N TYR A 75 0.81 -3.58 6.73
CA TYR A 75 -0.64 -3.80 6.81
C TYR A 75 -1.34 -3.81 5.46
N TYR A 76 -0.82 -3.08 4.48
CA TYR A 76 -1.52 -2.79 3.23
C TYR A 76 -0.69 -3.11 1.97
N GLY A 77 0.58 -3.49 2.11
CA GLY A 77 1.48 -3.69 0.98
C GLY A 77 1.66 -2.38 0.20
N GLU A 78 1.29 -2.39 -1.08
CA GLU A 78 1.38 -1.22 -1.97
C GLU A 78 0.04 -0.49 -2.16
N LYS A 79 -1.03 -0.96 -1.49
CA LYS A 79 -2.40 -0.45 -1.69
C LYS A 79 -2.62 0.96 -1.16
N VAL A 80 -1.82 1.39 -0.18
CA VAL A 80 -1.86 2.76 0.38
C VAL A 80 -0.58 3.48 -0.04
N PRO A 81 -0.61 4.32 -1.10
CA PRO A 81 0.55 5.08 -1.52
C PRO A 81 1.03 6.02 -0.41
N PHE A 82 2.35 6.03 -0.19
CA PHE A 82 3.00 6.95 0.73
C PHE A 82 3.91 7.90 -0.04
N GLN A 83 3.70 9.21 0.12
CA GLN A 83 4.55 10.22 -0.48
C GLN A 83 5.14 11.13 0.60
N SER A 84 6.47 11.18 0.66
CA SER A 84 7.21 12.14 1.46
C SER A 84 7.53 13.37 0.60
N ILE A 85 7.16 14.55 1.08
CA ILE A 85 7.22 15.82 0.34
C ILE A 85 8.07 16.80 1.14
N ASN A 86 9.24 17.11 0.60
CA ASN A 86 10.05 18.19 1.11
C ASN A 86 9.51 19.53 0.61
N ARG A 87 8.89 20.32 1.48
CA ARG A 87 8.21 21.56 1.08
C ARG A 87 9.16 22.70 0.73
N GLU A 88 10.42 22.61 1.16
CA GLU A 88 11.43 23.63 0.87
C GLU A 88 12.01 23.42 -0.54
N GLU A 89 12.15 22.16 -0.95
CA GLU A 89 12.63 21.77 -2.29
C GLU A 89 11.49 21.69 -3.32
N ASP A 90 10.32 21.20 -2.92
CA ASP A 90 9.12 21.06 -3.76
C ASP A 90 8.04 22.06 -3.35
N ASN A 91 8.41 23.34 -3.28
CA ASN A 91 7.55 24.42 -2.80
C ASN A 91 6.35 24.74 -3.71
N LYS A 92 6.34 24.24 -4.95
CA LYS A 92 5.24 24.36 -5.91
C LYS A 92 4.33 23.13 -5.94
N ASN A 93 4.55 22.17 -5.05
CA ASN A 93 3.69 20.99 -4.98
C ASN A 93 2.24 21.41 -4.70
N PRO A 94 1.27 21.08 -5.59
CA PRO A 94 -0.11 21.53 -5.43
C PRO A 94 -0.78 20.96 -4.16
N LEU A 95 -0.23 19.88 -3.58
CA LEU A 95 -0.74 19.31 -2.33
C LEU A 95 -0.46 20.21 -1.12
N ILE A 96 0.58 21.04 -1.16
CA ILE A 96 0.90 21.99 -0.09
C ILE A 96 -0.22 23.03 0.01
N GLU A 97 -0.63 23.61 -1.11
CA GLU A 97 -1.74 24.56 -1.15
C GLU A 97 -3.07 23.87 -0.86
N LYS A 98 -3.35 22.74 -1.52
CA LYS A 98 -4.59 21.97 -1.36
C LYS A 98 -4.90 21.67 0.11
N TYR A 99 -3.89 21.25 0.87
CA TYR A 99 -4.07 20.90 2.28
C TYR A 99 -3.60 21.99 3.25
N LYS A 100 -3.28 23.19 2.76
CA LYS A 100 -2.86 24.36 3.54
C LYS A 100 -1.72 24.05 4.52
N VAL A 101 -0.72 23.30 4.04
CA VAL A 101 0.37 22.80 4.88
C VAL A 101 1.44 23.87 5.07
N SER A 102 1.61 24.35 6.30
CA SER A 102 2.65 25.32 6.68
C SER A 102 3.74 24.73 7.59
N GLY A 103 3.55 23.51 8.13
CA GLY A 103 4.52 22.79 8.98
C GLY A 103 4.87 21.37 8.51
N GLN A 104 5.66 20.65 9.32
CA GLN A 104 5.75 19.19 9.21
C GLN A 104 4.34 18.62 9.43
N THR A 105 3.85 17.79 8.53
CA THR A 105 2.47 17.33 8.61
C THR A 105 2.33 15.94 8.01
N LEU A 106 1.69 15.04 8.75
CA LEU A 106 1.28 13.73 8.25
C LEU A 106 -0.24 13.73 8.05
N LEU A 107 -0.67 13.51 6.80
CA LEU A 107 -2.08 13.42 6.42
C LEU A 107 -2.40 12.03 5.87
N ILE A 108 -3.54 11.50 6.29
CA ILE A 108 -4.21 10.36 5.66
C ILE A 108 -5.44 10.90 4.94
N VAL A 109 -5.59 10.56 3.66
CA VAL A 109 -6.61 11.13 2.78
C VAL A 109 -7.38 10.03 2.08
N ASN A 110 -8.70 10.14 2.04
CA ASN A 110 -9.56 9.36 1.14
C ASN A 110 -10.64 10.27 0.56
N GLY A 111 -10.54 10.60 -0.73
CA GLY A 111 -11.39 11.60 -1.37
C GLY A 111 -11.32 12.96 -0.65
N ASP A 112 -12.44 13.39 -0.08
CA ASP A 112 -12.57 14.63 0.70
C ASP A 112 -12.28 14.44 2.20
N LYS A 113 -12.21 13.19 2.69
CA LYS A 113 -11.87 12.91 4.08
C LYS A 113 -10.37 13.09 4.28
N VAL A 114 -9.98 13.96 5.20
CA VAL A 114 -8.58 14.21 5.56
C VAL A 114 -8.42 14.09 7.06
N VAL A 115 -7.50 13.23 7.51
CA VAL A 115 -7.14 13.08 8.92
C VAL A 115 -5.68 13.47 9.11
N ASN A 116 -5.44 14.40 10.03
CA ASN A 116 -4.10 14.83 10.40
C ASN A 116 -3.60 14.01 11.60
N LEU A 117 -2.60 13.16 11.36
CA LEU A 117 -1.99 12.30 12.39
C LEU A 117 -0.65 12.83 12.93
N THR A 118 -0.30 14.09 12.63
CA THR A 118 0.99 14.66 12.99
C THR A 118 1.27 14.56 14.49
N ASN A 119 0.33 14.95 15.34
CA ASN A 119 0.55 14.94 16.79
C ASN A 119 0.74 13.53 17.34
N ASP A 120 -0.12 12.58 16.94
CA ASP A 120 0.00 11.17 17.31
C ASP A 120 1.32 10.58 16.85
N ALA A 121 1.73 10.87 15.61
CA ALA A 121 2.98 10.39 15.04
C ALA A 121 4.19 10.99 15.78
N PHE A 122 4.24 12.30 16.00
CA PHE A 122 5.35 12.95 16.69
C PHE A 122 5.48 12.53 18.16
N LEU A 123 4.35 12.30 18.84
CA LEU A 123 4.35 11.87 20.23
C LEU A 123 4.87 10.44 20.41
N ASN A 124 4.59 9.55 19.45
CA ASN A 124 4.74 8.11 19.64
C ASN A 124 5.77 7.44 18.71
N ALA A 125 6.11 7.99 17.54
CA ALA A 125 6.94 7.28 16.55
C ALA A 125 8.31 6.83 17.08
N ARG A 126 8.91 7.56 18.03
CA ARG A 126 10.19 7.18 18.66
C ARG A 126 10.04 6.37 19.94
N THR A 127 9.02 6.67 20.74
CA THR A 127 8.88 6.20 22.12
C THR A 127 7.92 5.04 22.25
N ASN A 128 6.90 4.99 21.40
CA ASN A 128 5.90 3.94 21.36
C ASN A 128 5.42 3.71 19.91
N PRO A 129 6.30 3.21 19.03
CA PRO A 129 6.00 3.04 17.61
C PRO A 129 4.79 2.13 17.38
N GLU A 130 4.62 1.07 18.17
CA GLU A 130 3.48 0.16 18.03
C GLU A 130 2.13 0.84 18.30
N LYS A 131 2.06 1.72 19.31
CA LYS A 131 0.87 2.56 19.53
C LYS A 131 0.59 3.46 18.32
N TYR A 132 1.64 4.05 17.74
CA TYR A 132 1.50 4.86 16.53
C TYR A 132 1.00 4.03 15.34
N LYS A 133 1.61 2.88 15.07
CA LYS A 133 1.22 1.95 14.00
C LYS A 133 -0.25 1.51 14.15
N ALA A 134 -0.69 1.20 15.36
CA ALA A 134 -2.08 0.85 15.64
C ALA A 134 -3.04 2.01 15.38
N LYS A 135 -2.68 3.24 15.79
CA LYS A 135 -3.48 4.45 15.51
C LYS A 135 -3.57 4.73 14.00
N LEU A 136 -2.46 4.60 13.28
CA LEU A 136 -2.40 4.76 11.83
C LEU A 136 -3.31 3.73 11.14
N LYS A 137 -3.17 2.45 11.49
CA LYS A 137 -4.00 1.36 10.95
C LYS A 137 -5.49 1.59 11.21
N SER A 138 -5.86 1.89 12.46
CA SER A 138 -7.24 2.17 12.82
C SER A 138 -7.82 3.37 12.08
N THR A 139 -7.00 4.39 11.82
CA THR A 139 -7.43 5.58 11.06
C THR A 139 -7.74 5.19 9.62
N ILE A 140 -6.80 4.51 8.94
CA ILE A 140 -6.97 4.07 7.56
C ILE A 140 -8.18 3.14 7.43
N ASP A 141 -8.29 2.15 8.33
CA ASP A 141 -9.40 1.19 8.31
C ASP A 141 -10.77 1.86 8.52
N SER A 142 -10.85 2.97 9.26
CA SER A 142 -12.08 3.73 9.46
C SER A 142 -12.45 4.67 8.30
N MET A 143 -11.51 4.91 7.38
CA MET A 143 -11.71 5.80 6.23
C MET A 143 -12.21 5.05 4.98
N LYS A 144 -12.28 3.73 5.06
CA LYS A 144 -12.88 2.83 4.06
C LYS A 144 -14.39 3.05 3.94
#